data_AF-A0AAR2L8K1-F1
#
_entry.id   AF-A0AAR2L8K1-F1
#
_cell.length_a   1.000
_cell.length_b   1.000
_cell.length_c   1.000
_cell.angle_alpha   90.00
_cell.angle_beta   90.00
_cell.angle_gamma   90.00
#
_symmetry.space_group_name_H-M   'P 1'
#
loop_
_entity.id
_entity.type
_entity.pdbx_description
1 polymer ?
#
loop_
_entity_poly.entity_id
_entity_poly.type
_entity_poly.pdbx_seq_one_letter_code
_entity_poly.pdbx_strand_id
1 'polypeptide(L)'
;MIRRVVRQSKFRHVFGQAVKNDQCYDDIRVSRVTWDSAFCAVNPKFLAIIVEASGGGAFLVLPLQKTGRIDKAYPTVCGHTGPVLDIDWCPHNDHVIASGSEDCTVMVWKIPENGLACALSEPLVVLEGHSKRVGIVSWHPTARDVLLSAGCDNTIMIWNVGTGETLITLDDMHPDVIFSVCWNRNGSLICTACKDKKVRVIDPRKGKITAEKDKAHEGARPMRAIFLADGNIFTTGFSRMSERQLALWNPKNMDGPISVHEMDTSNGVLLPFYDPDTNVVYLCGKGDSSIRYFEITDEAPYVHYLNTFSSKEPQRGMGYMPKRGLDVNKCEIARFYKLHERKCEPIIMTVPRKSDLFQDDLYPDTAGPDYALEAEEWFEGKNGDPILISLKHGYVPGKNRDLKVVKKNVLDNKSPKKVEETSSKNCDTISCKLPNEVKLEELLREVKSLRDLVTLQDRRIAKLEEQVAKVAI
;
A
#
# COMPACT_ATOMS: atom_id res chain seq x y z
N MET A 1 18.18 8.84 -48.42
CA MET A 1 17.80 9.54 -47.18
C MET A 1 16.45 8.97 -46.74
N ILE A 2 16.46 7.90 -45.95
CA ILE A 2 15.22 7.24 -45.49
C ILE A 2 14.53 8.24 -44.55
N ARG A 3 13.35 8.74 -44.93
CA ARG A 3 12.50 9.54 -44.04
C ARG A 3 12.23 8.68 -42.82
N ARG A 4 12.85 9.03 -41.69
CA ARG A 4 12.61 8.38 -40.40
C ARG A 4 11.14 8.63 -40.07
N VAL A 5 10.28 7.64 -40.31
CA VAL A 5 8.87 7.71 -39.96
C VAL A 5 8.83 7.90 -38.45
N VAL A 6 8.43 9.11 -38.02
CA VAL A 6 8.31 9.42 -36.59
C VAL A 6 7.14 8.60 -36.08
N ARG A 7 7.40 7.69 -35.14
CA ARG A 7 6.36 6.91 -34.45
C ARG A 7 5.30 7.88 -33.92
N GLN A 8 4.04 7.62 -34.26
CA GLN A 8 2.92 8.40 -33.74
C GLN A 8 2.63 7.93 -32.31
N SER A 9 2.84 8.81 -31.33
CA SER A 9 2.47 8.59 -29.95
C SER A 9 1.68 9.79 -29.44
N LYS A 10 0.52 9.53 -28.83
CA LYS A 10 -0.28 10.57 -28.16
C LYS A 10 0.45 11.18 -26.96
N PHE A 11 1.46 10.50 -26.43
CA PHE A 11 2.23 10.92 -25.26
C PHE A 11 3.58 11.56 -25.60
N ARG A 12 3.91 11.71 -26.89
CA ARG A 12 5.19 12.27 -27.36
C ARG A 12 5.53 13.63 -26.75
N HIS A 13 4.50 14.44 -26.49
CA HIS A 13 4.61 15.81 -26.00
C HIS A 13 4.20 15.96 -24.53
N VAL A 14 4.12 14.86 -23.78
CA VAL A 14 3.97 14.93 -22.33
C VAL A 14 5.13 15.75 -21.77
N PHE A 15 4.80 16.65 -20.85
CA PHE A 15 5.79 17.44 -20.12
C PHE A 15 5.41 17.51 -18.65
N GLY A 16 6.45 17.61 -17.80
CA GLY A 16 6.30 17.81 -16.37
C GLY A 16 6.42 19.29 -16.01
N GLN A 17 5.55 19.78 -15.13
CA GLN A 17 5.58 21.13 -14.59
C GLN A 17 5.54 21.07 -13.07
N ALA A 18 6.57 21.60 -12.42
CA ALA A 18 6.54 21.81 -10.97
C ALA A 18 5.51 22.89 -10.63
N VAL A 19 4.75 22.68 -9.55
CA VAL A 19 3.81 23.68 -9.05
C VAL A 19 4.55 24.88 -8.47
N LYS A 20 3.82 25.97 -8.24
CA LYS A 20 4.36 27.16 -7.59
C LYS A 20 4.65 26.88 -6.11
N ASN A 21 5.58 27.62 -5.52
CA ASN A 21 6.02 27.40 -4.13
C ASN A 21 4.89 27.47 -3.09
N ASP A 22 3.85 28.30 -3.31
CA ASP A 22 2.68 28.39 -2.43
C ASP A 22 1.80 27.12 -2.43
N GLN A 23 1.97 26.28 -3.45
CA GLN A 23 1.30 24.98 -3.60
C GLN A 23 2.19 23.80 -3.18
N CYS A 24 3.42 24.07 -2.76
CA CYS A 24 4.33 23.08 -2.17
C CYS A 24 3.98 22.88 -0.68
N TYR A 25 4.58 21.86 -0.07
CA TYR A 25 4.51 21.64 1.38
C TYR A 25 5.91 21.85 1.96
N ASP A 26 6.09 22.93 2.72
CA ASP A 26 7.40 23.38 3.20
C ASP A 26 7.62 23.07 4.69
N ASP A 27 8.88 23.13 5.11
CA ASP A 27 9.36 22.86 6.48
C ASP A 27 9.10 21.43 6.99
N ILE A 28 9.00 20.45 6.08
CA ILE A 28 8.83 19.02 6.41
C ILE A 28 10.18 18.33 6.55
N ARG A 29 10.49 17.77 7.73
CA ARG A 29 11.73 17.00 7.95
C ARG A 29 11.60 15.57 7.40
N VAL A 30 11.88 15.39 6.12
CA VAL A 30 11.85 14.07 5.45
C VAL A 30 12.91 13.14 6.07
N SER A 31 12.54 11.88 6.27
CA SER A 31 13.43 10.86 6.84
C SER A 31 14.77 10.74 6.09
N ARG A 32 15.86 10.59 6.87
CA ARG A 32 17.23 10.33 6.37
C ARG A 32 17.60 8.86 6.36
N VAL A 33 16.69 7.97 6.76
CA VAL A 33 16.95 6.53 6.79
C VAL A 33 17.35 6.05 5.39
N THR A 34 18.41 5.25 5.31
CA THR A 34 18.87 4.65 4.05
C THR A 34 18.00 3.44 3.73
N TRP A 35 16.92 3.67 3.00
CA TRP A 35 16.01 2.63 2.51
C TRP A 35 15.48 3.01 1.13
N ASP A 36 15.25 2.02 0.26
CA ASP A 36 14.93 2.26 -1.16
C ASP A 36 13.41 2.31 -1.45
N SER A 37 12.56 2.50 -0.44
CA SER A 37 11.12 2.77 -0.65
C SER A 37 10.87 4.23 -1.07
N ALA A 38 9.64 4.55 -1.48
CA ALA A 38 9.29 5.89 -1.96
C ALA A 38 9.32 7.00 -0.89
N PHE A 39 9.21 6.67 0.40
CA PHE A 39 9.05 7.59 1.55
C PHE A 39 7.82 8.51 1.50
N CYS A 40 7.01 8.40 0.46
CA CYS A 40 5.88 9.27 0.19
C CYS A 40 4.77 8.42 -0.40
N ALA A 41 3.59 8.48 0.19
CA ALA A 41 2.39 7.85 -0.33
C ALA A 41 1.28 8.90 -0.38
N VAL A 42 0.53 8.94 -1.47
CA VAL A 42 -0.50 9.96 -1.67
C VAL A 42 -1.76 9.30 -2.21
N ASN A 43 -2.91 9.81 -1.81
CA ASN A 43 -4.20 9.44 -2.36
C ASN A 43 -5.01 10.72 -2.67
N PRO A 44 -6.26 10.61 -3.17
CA PRO A 44 -7.05 11.79 -3.52
C PRO A 44 -7.41 12.74 -2.37
N LYS A 45 -7.18 12.36 -1.10
CA LYS A 45 -7.49 13.17 0.08
C LYS A 45 -6.27 13.63 0.85
N PHE A 46 -5.24 12.78 0.95
CA PHE A 46 -4.12 12.98 1.85
C PHE A 46 -2.77 12.71 1.18
N LEU A 47 -1.77 13.43 1.68
CA LEU A 47 -0.35 13.21 1.43
C LEU A 47 0.28 12.66 2.72
N ALA A 48 0.91 11.49 2.63
CA ALA A 48 1.67 10.89 3.72
C ALA A 48 3.18 10.90 3.40
N ILE A 49 3.99 11.31 4.37
CA ILE A 49 5.45 11.45 4.23
C ILE A 49 6.14 10.85 5.44
N ILE A 50 7.09 9.95 5.23
CA ILE A 50 7.93 9.44 6.31
C ILE A 50 8.88 10.55 6.78
N VAL A 51 8.80 10.91 8.06
CA VAL A 51 9.56 12.01 8.66
C VAL A 51 10.56 11.54 9.70
N GLU A 52 11.53 12.38 10.02
CA GLU A 52 12.42 12.14 11.15
C GLU A 52 11.66 12.25 12.48
N ALA A 53 11.83 11.24 13.33
CA ALA A 53 11.36 11.24 14.71
C ALA A 53 12.57 11.23 15.66
N SER A 54 12.48 11.97 16.78
CA SER A 54 13.54 11.99 17.80
C SER A 54 13.62 10.70 18.63
N GLY A 55 12.60 9.84 18.54
CA GLY A 55 12.55 8.50 19.11
C GLY A 55 11.40 7.72 18.47
N GLY A 56 11.63 6.44 18.16
CA GLY A 56 10.66 5.60 17.44
C GLY A 56 10.57 5.90 15.94
N GLY A 57 9.39 5.67 15.35
CA GLY A 57 9.09 5.96 13.95
C GLY A 57 7.83 6.79 13.82
N ALA A 58 7.86 7.76 12.90
CA ALA A 58 6.70 8.60 12.61
C ALA A 58 6.58 8.90 11.11
N PHE A 59 5.35 9.16 10.69
CA PHE A 59 5.06 9.73 9.39
C PHE A 59 4.00 10.84 9.53
N LEU A 60 4.11 11.84 8.68
CA LEU A 60 3.21 12.97 8.59
C LEU A 60 2.06 12.63 7.65
N VAL A 61 0.83 13.03 7.98
CA VAL A 61 -0.33 12.94 7.09
C VAL A 61 -1.00 14.31 6.99
N LEU A 62 -1.08 14.85 5.77
CA LEU A 62 -1.63 16.17 5.48
C LEU A 62 -2.81 16.04 4.53
N PRO A 63 -3.94 16.74 4.77
CA PRO A 63 -4.92 16.97 3.71
C PRO A 63 -4.28 17.67 2.51
N LEU A 64 -4.65 17.28 1.29
CA LEU A 64 -4.03 17.84 0.07
C LEU A 64 -4.18 19.37 -0.07
N GLN A 65 -5.21 19.96 0.55
CA GLN A 65 -5.42 21.40 0.50
C GLN A 65 -4.52 22.16 1.49
N LYS A 66 -3.84 21.47 2.42
CA LYS A 66 -2.98 22.09 3.43
C LYS A 66 -1.57 22.31 2.88
N THR A 67 -1.45 23.17 1.87
CA THR A 67 -0.16 23.57 1.29
C THR A 67 0.48 24.73 2.05
N GLY A 68 1.70 25.10 1.67
CA GLY A 68 2.54 26.10 2.29
C GLY A 68 3.38 25.55 3.44
N ARG A 69 3.74 26.44 4.36
CA ARG A 69 4.61 26.11 5.50
C ARG A 69 3.87 25.26 6.53
N ILE A 70 4.39 24.07 6.81
CA ILE A 70 3.84 23.18 7.84
C ILE A 70 4.50 23.49 9.19
N ASP A 71 3.68 23.60 10.24
CA ASP A 71 4.19 23.82 11.59
C ASP A 71 5.02 22.61 12.05
N LYS A 72 6.14 22.88 12.73
CA LYS A 72 7.00 21.84 13.33
C LYS A 72 6.26 21.01 14.40
N ALA A 73 5.25 21.59 15.04
CA ALA A 73 4.40 20.95 16.03
C ALA A 73 3.17 20.27 15.40
N TYR A 74 3.04 20.24 14.07
CA TYR A 74 1.92 19.56 13.42
C TYR A 74 1.90 18.07 13.81
N PRO A 75 0.73 17.51 14.16
CA PRO A 75 0.62 16.13 14.62
C PRO A 75 1.08 15.13 13.57
N THR A 76 1.66 14.03 14.04
CA THR A 76 2.13 12.92 13.21
C THR A 76 1.45 11.63 13.64
N VAL A 77 1.54 10.61 12.79
CA VAL A 77 1.23 9.24 13.18
C VAL A 77 2.46 8.66 13.84
N CYS A 78 2.36 8.31 15.13
CA CYS A 78 3.47 7.93 15.98
C CYS A 78 3.07 6.81 16.97
N GLY A 79 3.17 5.57 16.53
CA GLY A 79 3.09 4.39 17.43
C GLY A 79 4.20 3.36 17.22
N HIS A 80 4.97 3.48 16.15
CA HIS A 80 6.12 2.61 15.90
C HIS A 80 7.28 2.91 16.86
N THR A 81 7.95 1.87 17.32
CA THR A 81 9.10 1.96 18.23
C THR A 81 10.45 2.00 17.51
N GLY A 82 10.44 1.83 16.19
CA GLY A 82 11.59 2.01 15.29
C GLY A 82 11.21 2.82 14.05
N PRO A 83 12.19 3.29 13.25
CA PRO A 83 11.93 4.04 12.03
C PRO A 83 10.95 3.36 11.08
N VAL A 84 10.01 4.13 10.53
CA VAL A 84 9.10 3.67 9.46
C VAL A 84 9.89 3.58 8.17
N LEU A 85 9.79 2.44 7.49
CA LEU A 85 10.51 2.13 6.27
C LEU A 85 9.63 2.22 5.03
N ASP A 86 8.34 1.94 5.14
CA ASP A 86 7.42 1.97 4.01
C ASP A 86 5.99 2.32 4.45
N ILE A 87 5.23 2.94 3.56
CA ILE A 87 3.85 3.36 3.78
C ILE A 87 3.03 3.17 2.50
N ASP A 88 1.81 2.66 2.62
CA ASP A 88 0.92 2.45 1.47
C ASP A 88 -0.55 2.69 1.83
N TRP A 89 -1.25 3.45 0.98
CA TRP A 89 -2.67 3.76 1.17
C TRP A 89 -3.53 2.60 0.69
N CYS A 90 -4.59 2.30 1.44
CA CYS A 90 -5.55 1.30 1.02
C CYS A 90 -6.25 1.75 -0.29
N PRO A 91 -6.23 0.95 -1.36
CA PRO A 91 -6.85 1.32 -2.63
C PRO A 91 -8.37 1.46 -2.52
N HIS A 92 -8.97 0.76 -1.55
CA HIS A 92 -10.42 0.70 -1.34
C HIS A 92 -10.94 1.65 -0.23
N ASN A 93 -10.05 2.31 0.51
CA ASN A 93 -10.43 3.29 1.53
C ASN A 93 -9.39 4.41 1.67
N ASP A 94 -9.77 5.61 1.24
CA ASP A 94 -8.90 6.79 1.23
C ASP A 94 -8.53 7.30 2.64
N HIS A 95 -9.10 6.74 3.71
CA HIS A 95 -8.75 7.07 5.10
C HIS A 95 -7.90 6.00 5.79
N VAL A 96 -7.51 4.93 5.09
CA VAL A 96 -6.74 3.83 5.69
C VAL A 96 -5.35 3.76 5.06
N ILE A 97 -4.32 3.72 5.89
CA ILE A 97 -2.92 3.60 5.48
C ILE A 97 -2.22 2.51 6.31
N ALA A 98 -1.34 1.74 5.67
CA ALA A 98 -0.46 0.78 6.33
C ALA A 98 0.96 1.34 6.42
N SER A 99 1.68 0.98 7.47
CA SER A 99 3.10 1.31 7.66
C SER A 99 3.92 0.10 8.11
N GLY A 100 5.08 -0.10 7.49
CA GLY A 100 6.08 -1.09 7.90
C GLY A 100 7.29 -0.43 8.55
N SER A 101 7.86 -1.06 9.58
CA SER A 101 8.86 -0.42 10.46
C SER A 101 10.05 -1.32 10.80
N GLU A 102 11.13 -0.69 11.27
CA GLU A 102 12.28 -1.36 11.87
C GLU A 102 11.95 -2.13 13.16
N ASP A 103 10.82 -1.83 13.81
CA ASP A 103 10.33 -2.58 14.97
C ASP A 103 9.72 -3.95 14.65
N CYS A 104 9.83 -4.39 13.39
CA CYS A 104 9.33 -5.69 12.88
C CYS A 104 7.80 -5.80 12.81
N THR A 105 7.06 -4.71 13.06
CA THR A 105 5.60 -4.70 12.97
C THR A 105 5.10 -4.01 11.70
N VAL A 106 3.89 -4.39 11.29
CA VAL A 106 3.08 -3.60 10.37
C VAL A 106 1.90 -3.04 11.14
N MET A 107 1.66 -1.73 11.02
CA MET A 107 0.52 -1.07 11.66
C MET A 107 -0.42 -0.51 10.60
N VAL A 108 -1.73 -0.64 10.84
CA VAL A 108 -2.75 -0.06 9.96
C VAL A 108 -3.49 1.04 10.72
N TRP A 109 -3.68 2.19 10.08
CA TRP A 109 -4.16 3.41 10.70
C TRP A 109 -5.43 3.92 10.03
N LYS A 110 -6.33 4.48 10.83
CA LYS A 110 -7.46 5.27 10.33
C LYS A 110 -7.16 6.75 10.48
N ILE A 111 -7.12 7.46 9.37
CA ILE A 111 -6.92 8.89 9.33
C ILE A 111 -8.29 9.57 9.50
N PRO A 112 -8.43 10.55 10.41
CA PRO A 112 -9.68 11.32 10.54
C PRO A 112 -9.97 12.13 9.28
N GLU A 113 -11.25 12.40 9.03
CA GLU A 113 -11.69 13.02 7.78
C GLU A 113 -11.06 14.39 7.50
N ASN A 114 -10.83 15.18 8.56
CA ASN A 114 -10.22 16.51 8.47
C ASN A 114 -8.69 16.49 8.65
N GLY A 115 -8.07 15.32 8.56
CA GLY A 115 -6.66 15.11 8.90
C GLY A 115 -6.41 15.02 10.41
N LEU A 116 -5.14 15.06 10.80
CA LEU A 116 -4.73 14.89 12.20
C LEU A 116 -4.95 16.18 13.00
N ALA A 117 -5.69 16.07 14.12
CA ALA A 117 -5.84 17.15 15.11
C ALA A 117 -4.90 16.97 16.31
N CYS A 118 -4.59 15.72 16.65
CA CYS A 118 -3.61 15.32 17.65
C CYS A 118 -2.74 14.20 17.07
N ALA A 119 -1.62 13.90 17.74
CA ALA A 119 -0.75 12.82 17.32
C ALA A 119 -1.50 11.47 17.42
N LEU A 120 -1.41 10.65 16.37
CA LEU A 120 -2.13 9.38 16.30
C LEU A 120 -1.17 8.24 16.70
N SER A 121 -1.34 7.71 17.90
CA SER A 121 -0.47 6.64 18.44
C SER A 121 -1.12 5.27 18.48
N GLU A 122 -2.44 5.20 18.39
CA GLU A 122 -3.19 3.94 18.42
C GLU A 122 -3.56 3.50 17.00
N PRO A 123 -2.98 2.40 16.48
CA PRO A 123 -3.37 1.85 15.19
C PRO A 123 -4.71 1.08 15.30
N LEU A 124 -5.39 0.89 14.17
CA LEU A 124 -6.55 -0.01 14.08
C LEU A 124 -6.17 -1.46 14.36
N VAL A 125 -5.01 -1.88 13.84
CA VAL A 125 -4.45 -3.22 14.08
C VAL A 125 -2.93 -3.15 14.00
N VAL A 126 -2.29 -3.94 14.87
CA VAL A 126 -0.87 -4.27 14.81
C VAL A 126 -0.76 -5.70 14.30
N LEU A 127 -0.01 -5.87 13.22
CA LEU A 127 0.26 -7.15 12.58
C LEU A 127 1.69 -7.56 12.96
N GLU A 128 1.78 -8.59 13.80
CA GLU A 128 3.03 -9.13 14.34
C GLU A 128 3.29 -10.50 13.74
N GLY A 129 4.49 -10.71 13.21
CA GLY A 129 4.88 -12.00 12.64
C GLY A 129 6.30 -11.99 12.05
N HIS A 130 6.72 -10.86 11.47
CA HIS A 130 8.09 -10.71 11.02
C HIS A 130 9.08 -10.69 12.19
N SER A 131 10.24 -11.32 11.99
CA SER A 131 11.32 -11.41 12.99
C SER A 131 12.42 -10.35 12.79
N LYS A 132 12.34 -9.59 11.70
CA LYS A 132 13.23 -8.49 11.35
C LYS A 132 12.42 -7.33 10.76
N ARG A 133 13.08 -6.18 10.59
CA ARG A 133 12.49 -4.96 10.01
C ARG A 133 11.60 -5.25 8.78
N VAL A 134 10.44 -4.61 8.73
CA VAL A 134 9.50 -4.71 7.62
C VAL A 134 9.66 -3.50 6.73
N GLY A 135 10.09 -3.72 5.50
CA GLY A 135 10.49 -2.65 4.58
C GLY A 135 9.67 -2.55 3.31
N ILE A 136 8.67 -3.42 3.14
CA ILE A 136 7.76 -3.46 2.00
C ILE A 136 6.36 -3.73 2.54
N VAL A 137 5.42 -2.84 2.25
CA VAL A 137 3.98 -3.06 2.44
C VAL A 137 3.24 -2.79 1.14
N SER A 138 2.26 -3.63 0.78
CA SER A 138 1.48 -3.43 -0.43
C SER A 138 0.08 -4.00 -0.30
N TRP A 139 -0.92 -3.14 -0.42
CA TRP A 139 -2.32 -3.59 -0.40
C TRP A 139 -2.67 -4.42 -1.62
N HIS A 140 -3.56 -5.39 -1.43
CA HIS A 140 -4.10 -6.15 -2.54
C HIS A 140 -4.98 -5.25 -3.44
N PRO A 141 -4.85 -5.32 -4.78
CA PRO A 141 -5.53 -4.38 -5.67
C PRO A 141 -7.06 -4.58 -5.73
N THR A 142 -7.56 -5.80 -5.50
CA THR A 142 -8.97 -6.16 -5.78
C THR A 142 -9.73 -6.81 -4.63
N ALA A 143 -9.04 -7.20 -3.56
CA ALA A 143 -9.62 -7.97 -2.46
C ALA A 143 -9.59 -7.10 -1.21
N ARG A 144 -10.73 -7.02 -0.55
CA ARG A 144 -10.92 -6.18 0.62
C ARG A 144 -10.01 -6.64 1.76
N ASP A 145 -9.41 -5.69 2.47
CA ASP A 145 -8.68 -5.91 3.72
C ASP A 145 -7.50 -6.92 3.63
N VAL A 146 -7.05 -7.25 2.42
CA VAL A 146 -5.87 -8.08 2.18
C VAL A 146 -4.64 -7.18 2.03
N LEU A 147 -3.63 -7.41 2.87
CA LEU A 147 -2.37 -6.66 2.87
C LEU A 147 -1.20 -7.63 2.73
N LEU A 148 -0.20 -7.28 1.94
CA LEU A 148 1.08 -7.98 1.86
C LEU A 148 2.14 -7.20 2.61
N SER A 149 3.01 -7.91 3.33
CA SER A 149 4.26 -7.36 3.84
C SER A 149 5.44 -8.27 3.53
N ALA A 150 6.63 -7.68 3.38
CA ALA A 150 7.88 -8.43 3.29
C ALA A 150 8.96 -7.84 4.20
N GLY A 151 9.62 -8.72 4.94
CA GLY A 151 10.63 -8.38 5.94
C GLY A 151 12.06 -8.68 5.49
N CYS A 152 13.02 -8.12 6.21
CA CYS A 152 14.44 -8.51 6.11
C CYS A 152 14.75 -9.91 6.67
N ASP A 153 13.73 -10.61 7.16
CA ASP A 153 13.76 -12.05 7.44
C ASP A 153 13.55 -12.89 6.18
N ASN A 154 13.43 -12.23 5.02
CA ASN A 154 13.22 -12.81 3.70
C ASN A 154 11.89 -13.56 3.59
N THR A 155 10.94 -13.25 4.48
CA THR A 155 9.60 -13.82 4.46
C THR A 155 8.62 -12.83 3.81
N ILE A 156 7.63 -13.36 3.09
CA ILE A 156 6.46 -12.61 2.63
C ILE A 156 5.26 -13.12 3.42
N MET A 157 4.51 -12.19 4.04
CA MET A 157 3.30 -12.49 4.78
C MET A 157 2.11 -11.80 4.11
N ILE A 158 0.97 -12.49 4.04
CA ILE A 158 -0.29 -11.94 3.55
C ILE A 158 -1.32 -12.04 4.66
N TRP A 159 -1.90 -10.89 4.99
CA TRP A 159 -2.72 -10.65 6.15
C TRP A 159 -4.16 -10.41 5.74
N ASN A 160 -5.10 -10.84 6.59
CA ASN A 160 -6.43 -10.25 6.62
C ASN A 160 -6.44 -9.19 7.72
N VAL A 161 -6.46 -7.92 7.32
CA VAL A 161 -6.46 -6.76 8.22
C VAL A 161 -7.75 -6.69 9.05
N GLY A 162 -8.87 -7.18 8.51
CA GLY A 162 -10.16 -7.24 9.20
C GLY A 162 -10.15 -8.21 10.39
N THR A 163 -9.33 -9.26 10.36
CA THR A 163 -9.19 -10.21 11.49
C THR A 163 -7.88 -10.03 12.27
N GLY A 164 -6.88 -9.39 11.66
CA GLY A 164 -5.52 -9.29 12.19
C GLY A 164 -4.72 -10.59 12.08
N GLU A 165 -5.18 -11.56 11.28
CA GLU A 165 -4.55 -12.88 11.12
C GLU A 165 -3.60 -12.91 9.92
N THR A 166 -2.45 -13.58 10.07
CA THR A 166 -1.62 -14.01 8.93
C THR A 166 -2.24 -15.24 8.30
N LEU A 167 -2.60 -15.17 7.02
CA LEU A 167 -3.26 -16.28 6.32
C LEU A 167 -2.32 -17.02 5.37
N ILE A 168 -1.29 -16.35 4.86
CA ILE A 168 -0.24 -16.98 4.03
C ILE A 168 1.11 -16.48 4.52
N THR A 169 2.04 -17.41 4.70
CA THR A 169 3.46 -17.13 4.98
C THR A 169 4.30 -17.86 3.93
N LEU A 170 5.17 -17.12 3.25
CA LEU A 170 6.12 -17.62 2.26
C LEU A 170 7.53 -17.37 2.82
N ASP A 171 8.10 -18.38 3.48
CA ASP A 171 9.35 -18.31 4.22
C ASP A 171 10.53 -19.03 3.53
N ASP A 172 10.25 -20.03 2.69
CA ASP A 172 11.27 -20.82 1.98
C ASP A 172 11.42 -20.47 0.48
N MET A 173 10.93 -19.30 0.06
CA MET A 173 10.96 -18.89 -1.36
C MET A 173 12.14 -17.99 -1.73
N HIS A 174 12.72 -17.30 -0.74
CA HIS A 174 13.74 -16.26 -0.95
C HIS A 174 14.93 -16.50 -0.01
N PRO A 175 16.11 -16.91 -0.52
CA PRO A 175 17.27 -17.21 0.32
C PRO A 175 18.02 -15.96 0.78
N ASP A 176 17.73 -14.78 0.25
CA ASP A 176 18.38 -13.50 0.56
C ASP A 176 17.35 -12.36 0.48
N VAL A 177 17.79 -11.12 0.72
CA VAL A 177 16.95 -9.93 0.87
C VAL A 177 16.02 -9.73 -0.33
N ILE A 178 14.74 -9.56 -0.02
CA ILE A 178 13.70 -9.19 -0.99
C ILE A 178 13.78 -7.68 -1.21
N PHE A 179 14.05 -7.26 -2.45
CA PHE A 179 14.17 -5.86 -2.81
C PHE A 179 12.84 -5.21 -3.18
N SER A 180 11.93 -5.94 -3.82
CA SER A 180 10.60 -5.45 -4.18
C SER A 180 9.61 -6.59 -4.30
N VAL A 181 8.34 -6.29 -3.99
CA VAL A 181 7.18 -7.15 -4.25
C VAL A 181 6.11 -6.31 -4.94
N CYS A 182 5.46 -6.85 -5.96
CA CYS A 182 4.41 -6.17 -6.72
C CYS A 182 3.28 -7.14 -7.06
N TRP A 183 2.04 -6.77 -6.75
CA TRP A 183 0.83 -7.49 -7.20
C TRP A 183 0.61 -7.31 -8.71
N ASN A 184 0.11 -8.35 -9.38
CA ASN A 184 -0.46 -8.16 -10.73
C ASN A 184 -1.84 -7.48 -10.67
N ARG A 185 -2.38 -7.07 -11.82
CA ARG A 185 -3.60 -6.27 -11.92
C ARG A 185 -4.81 -6.82 -11.16
N ASN A 186 -4.99 -8.15 -11.12
CA ASN A 186 -6.10 -8.80 -10.45
C ASN A 186 -5.74 -9.41 -9.08
N GLY A 187 -4.48 -9.26 -8.64
CA GLY A 187 -3.98 -9.78 -7.37
C GLY A 187 -3.88 -11.30 -7.29
N SER A 188 -3.90 -12.01 -8.41
CA SER A 188 -3.70 -13.47 -8.43
C SER A 188 -2.24 -13.90 -8.25
N LEU A 189 -1.29 -13.05 -8.64
CA LEU A 189 0.15 -13.32 -8.62
C LEU A 189 0.91 -12.15 -8.02
N ILE A 190 2.09 -12.46 -7.47
CA ILE A 190 3.08 -11.46 -7.05
C ILE A 190 4.37 -11.63 -7.87
N CYS A 191 5.01 -10.52 -8.19
CA CYS A 191 6.34 -10.47 -8.77
C CYS A 191 7.31 -10.00 -7.69
N THR A 192 8.42 -10.70 -7.54
CA THR A 192 9.44 -10.41 -6.52
C THR A 192 10.81 -10.29 -7.17
N ALA A 193 11.62 -9.36 -6.65
CA ALA A 193 13.01 -9.21 -7.06
C ALA A 193 13.91 -9.36 -5.84
N CYS A 194 14.93 -10.22 -5.93
CA CYS A 194 15.72 -10.67 -4.79
C CYS A 194 17.21 -10.42 -4.98
N LYS A 195 17.94 -10.32 -3.88
CA LYS A 195 19.39 -10.11 -3.84
C LYS A 195 20.19 -11.29 -4.40
N ASP A 196 19.59 -12.47 -4.47
CA ASP A 196 20.11 -13.63 -5.22
C ASP A 196 20.12 -13.42 -6.75
N LYS A 197 19.72 -12.22 -7.22
CA LYS A 197 19.62 -11.79 -8.62
C LYS A 197 18.48 -12.44 -9.41
N LYS A 198 17.57 -13.12 -8.73
CA LYS A 198 16.41 -13.75 -9.36
C LYS A 198 15.18 -12.85 -9.29
N VAL A 199 14.41 -12.88 -10.38
CA VAL A 199 13.05 -12.34 -10.44
C VAL A 199 12.08 -13.52 -10.48
N ARG A 200 11.11 -13.55 -9.57
CA ARG A 200 10.14 -14.65 -9.45
C ARG A 200 8.72 -14.16 -9.59
N VAL A 201 7.90 -14.95 -10.28
CA VAL A 201 6.45 -14.83 -10.33
C VAL A 201 5.85 -15.94 -9.48
N ILE A 202 5.09 -15.57 -8.46
CA ILE A 202 4.61 -16.49 -7.43
C ILE A 202 3.10 -16.43 -7.39
N ASP A 203 2.45 -17.60 -7.34
CA ASP A 203 1.07 -17.74 -6.90
C ASP A 203 1.11 -17.90 -5.37
N PRO A 204 0.77 -16.84 -4.60
CA PRO A 204 0.96 -16.84 -3.16
C PRO A 204 0.04 -17.85 -2.46
N ARG A 205 -1.18 -18.07 -2.96
CA ARG A 205 -2.15 -19.00 -2.35
C ARG A 205 -1.72 -20.46 -2.50
N LYS A 206 -0.98 -20.77 -3.56
CA LYS A 206 -0.43 -22.11 -3.80
C LYS A 206 1.00 -22.27 -3.27
N GLY A 207 1.63 -21.21 -2.79
CA GLY A 207 3.05 -21.22 -2.40
C GLY A 207 3.98 -21.67 -3.52
N LYS A 208 3.66 -21.36 -4.79
CA LYS A 208 4.37 -21.92 -5.95
C LYS A 208 4.97 -20.83 -6.84
N ILE A 209 6.25 -21.00 -7.19
CA ILE A 209 6.90 -20.23 -8.25
C ILE A 209 6.36 -20.71 -9.60
N THR A 210 5.72 -19.81 -10.34
CA THR A 210 5.14 -20.08 -11.67
C THR A 210 6.11 -19.72 -12.80
N ALA A 211 6.97 -18.72 -12.59
CA ALA A 211 8.05 -18.36 -13.49
C ALA A 211 9.23 -17.79 -12.68
N GLU A 212 10.45 -18.04 -13.14
CA GLU A 212 11.68 -17.54 -12.51
C GLU A 212 12.67 -17.15 -13.60
N LYS A 213 13.33 -16.00 -13.42
CA LYS A 213 14.51 -15.61 -14.20
C LYS A 213 15.71 -15.54 -13.28
N ASP A 214 16.73 -16.36 -13.54
CA ASP A 214 18.06 -16.19 -12.93
C ASP A 214 18.85 -15.08 -13.63
N LYS A 215 19.53 -14.26 -12.83
CA LYS A 215 20.33 -13.11 -13.28
C LYS A 215 19.58 -12.21 -14.25
N ALA A 216 18.39 -11.73 -13.85
CA ALA A 216 17.63 -10.75 -14.64
C ALA A 216 18.47 -9.50 -14.95
N HIS A 217 19.34 -9.12 -14.01
CA HIS A 217 20.39 -8.13 -14.20
C HIS A 217 21.70 -8.68 -13.62
N GLU A 218 22.84 -8.43 -14.28
CA GLU A 218 24.13 -8.98 -13.85
C GLU A 218 24.78 -8.23 -12.69
N GLY A 219 24.38 -6.97 -12.48
CA GLY A 219 24.90 -6.10 -11.44
C GLY A 219 24.63 -6.60 -10.02
N ALA A 220 25.38 -6.05 -9.06
CA ALA A 220 25.25 -6.41 -7.63
C ALA A 220 24.28 -5.51 -6.85
N ARG A 221 23.78 -4.45 -7.49
CA ARG A 221 22.92 -3.44 -6.85
C ARG A 221 21.45 -3.88 -6.86
N PRO A 222 20.61 -3.30 -5.99
CA PRO A 222 19.19 -3.66 -5.93
C PRO A 222 18.48 -3.43 -7.26
N MET A 223 17.51 -4.30 -7.54
CA MET A 223 16.61 -4.21 -8.68
C MET A 223 15.17 -4.01 -8.21
N ARG A 224 14.32 -3.56 -9.12
CA ARG A 224 12.86 -3.53 -8.95
C ARG A 224 12.23 -4.35 -10.04
N ALA A 225 11.10 -4.98 -9.73
CA ALA A 225 10.28 -5.68 -10.69
C ALA A 225 8.80 -5.34 -10.45
N ILE A 226 8.09 -4.99 -11.51
CA ILE A 226 6.65 -4.68 -11.48
C ILE A 226 5.94 -5.42 -12.61
N PHE A 227 4.65 -5.70 -12.42
CA PHE A 227 3.80 -6.14 -13.51
C PHE A 227 3.34 -4.98 -14.38
N LEU A 228 3.16 -5.27 -15.66
CA LEU A 228 2.46 -4.44 -16.62
C LEU A 228 1.01 -4.93 -16.81
N ALA A 229 0.19 -4.13 -17.48
CA ALA A 229 -1.24 -4.41 -17.65
C ALA A 229 -1.51 -5.69 -18.47
N ASP A 230 -0.61 -6.03 -19.38
CA ASP A 230 -0.62 -7.24 -20.22
C ASP A 230 -0.10 -8.50 -19.49
N GLY A 231 0.38 -8.35 -18.26
CA GLY A 231 0.99 -9.40 -17.46
C GLY A 231 2.49 -9.58 -17.68
N ASN A 232 3.12 -8.85 -18.60
CA ASN A 232 4.57 -8.81 -18.71
C ASN A 232 5.21 -8.17 -17.47
N ILE A 233 6.51 -8.37 -17.30
CA ILE A 233 7.25 -7.85 -16.14
C ILE A 233 8.26 -6.82 -16.63
N PHE A 234 8.23 -5.65 -16.01
CA PHE A 234 9.21 -4.60 -16.23
C PHE A 234 10.16 -4.54 -15.05
N THR A 235 11.47 -4.59 -15.32
CA THR A 235 12.51 -4.55 -14.30
C THR A 235 13.43 -3.36 -14.49
N THR A 236 13.84 -2.78 -13.38
CA THR A 236 14.95 -1.83 -13.31
C THR A 236 16.08 -2.48 -12.53
N GLY A 237 17.31 -2.33 -12.98
CA GLY A 237 18.46 -2.93 -12.32
C GLY A 237 19.76 -2.36 -12.83
N PHE A 238 20.83 -3.12 -12.71
CA PHE A 238 22.18 -2.67 -13.05
C PHE A 238 22.92 -3.69 -13.90
N SER A 239 23.69 -3.21 -14.88
CA SER A 239 24.64 -4.02 -15.63
C SER A 239 25.81 -4.46 -14.73
N ARG A 240 26.62 -5.39 -15.22
CA ARG A 240 27.87 -5.78 -14.55
C ARG A 240 28.83 -4.59 -14.37
N MET A 241 28.77 -3.62 -15.28
CA MET A 241 29.54 -2.37 -15.24
C MET A 241 28.86 -1.27 -14.40
N SER A 242 27.78 -1.61 -13.68
CA SER A 242 26.97 -0.68 -12.86
C SER A 242 26.22 0.40 -13.66
N GLU A 243 25.89 0.15 -14.92
CA GLU A 243 24.95 0.99 -15.66
C GLU A 243 23.51 0.63 -15.30
N ARG A 244 22.65 1.61 -15.11
CA ARG A 244 21.23 1.39 -14.89
C ARG A 244 20.60 0.82 -16.15
N GLN A 245 19.85 -0.26 -15.98
CA GLN A 245 19.23 -1.02 -17.06
C GLN A 245 17.72 -1.14 -16.84
N LEU A 246 17.00 -1.12 -17.95
CA LEU A 246 15.57 -1.41 -18.04
C LEU A 246 15.41 -2.68 -18.85
N ALA A 247 14.64 -3.64 -18.35
CA ALA A 247 14.35 -4.85 -19.10
C ALA A 247 12.86 -5.20 -19.05
N LEU A 248 12.38 -5.75 -20.16
CA LEU A 248 11.01 -6.23 -20.31
C LEU A 248 11.04 -7.74 -20.47
N TRP A 249 10.20 -8.45 -19.72
CA TRP A 249 10.20 -9.91 -19.65
C TRP A 249 8.78 -10.45 -19.86
N ASN A 250 8.70 -11.57 -20.57
CA ASN A 250 7.46 -12.33 -20.66
C ASN A 250 7.46 -13.45 -19.61
N PRO A 251 6.56 -13.47 -18.62
CA PRO A 251 6.56 -14.53 -17.62
C PRO A 251 6.31 -15.92 -18.20
N LYS A 252 5.69 -16.03 -19.39
CA LYS A 252 5.50 -17.31 -20.09
C LYS A 252 6.79 -17.84 -20.73
N ASN A 253 7.75 -16.95 -21.01
CA ASN A 253 9.05 -17.29 -21.56
C ASN A 253 10.13 -16.39 -20.95
N MET A 254 10.74 -16.86 -19.86
CA MET A 254 11.77 -16.15 -19.10
C MET A 254 13.20 -16.48 -19.58
N ASP A 255 13.38 -17.21 -20.69
CA ASP A 255 14.72 -17.56 -21.17
C ASP A 255 15.49 -16.31 -21.60
N GLY A 256 14.83 -15.37 -22.29
CA GLY A 256 15.40 -14.11 -22.75
C GLY A 256 14.48 -12.91 -22.51
N PRO A 257 15.05 -11.70 -22.37
CA PRO A 257 14.27 -10.48 -22.29
C PRO A 257 13.63 -10.15 -23.64
N ILE A 258 12.43 -9.56 -23.63
CA ILE A 258 11.81 -8.96 -24.83
C ILE A 258 12.65 -7.78 -25.31
N SER A 259 13.09 -6.94 -24.37
CA SER A 259 14.01 -5.83 -24.64
C SER A 259 14.85 -5.50 -23.41
N VAL A 260 16.06 -4.99 -23.64
CA VAL A 260 16.93 -4.43 -22.61
C VAL A 260 17.46 -3.10 -23.10
N HIS A 261 17.40 -2.08 -22.25
CA HIS A 261 17.88 -0.74 -22.54
C HIS A 261 18.81 -0.29 -21.43
N GLU A 262 19.97 0.20 -21.80
CA GLU A 262 20.92 0.84 -20.90
C GLU A 262 20.63 2.34 -20.81
N MET A 263 20.83 2.93 -19.63
CA MET A 263 20.51 4.33 -19.36
C MET A 263 21.75 5.17 -19.06
N ASP A 264 22.27 5.07 -17.84
CA ASP A 264 23.42 5.85 -17.36
C ASP A 264 24.12 5.11 -16.22
N THR A 265 25.20 5.66 -15.69
CA THR A 265 26.03 5.05 -14.64
C THR A 265 25.72 5.59 -13.23
N SER A 266 24.52 6.13 -13.01
CA SER A 266 24.14 6.67 -11.70
C SER A 266 23.91 5.56 -10.66
N ASN A 267 24.15 5.89 -9.40
CA ASN A 267 24.11 4.91 -8.30
C ASN A 267 22.71 4.59 -7.76
N GLY A 268 21.74 5.49 -7.96
CA GLY A 268 20.41 5.40 -7.35
C GLY A 268 19.55 4.32 -7.98
N VAL A 269 18.90 3.51 -7.15
CA VAL A 269 17.93 2.50 -7.57
C VAL A 269 16.74 3.20 -8.22
N LEU A 270 16.40 2.83 -9.46
CA LEU A 270 15.26 3.40 -10.17
C LEU A 270 13.97 2.74 -9.68
N LEU A 271 13.04 3.56 -9.18
CA LEU A 271 11.68 3.14 -8.85
C LEU A 271 10.80 3.29 -10.09
N PRO A 272 10.21 2.19 -10.61
CA PRO A 272 9.28 2.26 -11.71
C PRO A 272 7.86 2.54 -11.21
N PHE A 273 7.28 3.64 -11.68
CA PHE A 273 5.87 3.99 -11.49
C PHE A 273 5.15 3.77 -12.83
N TYR A 274 4.37 2.71 -12.92
CA TYR A 274 3.68 2.33 -14.15
C TYR A 274 2.22 2.73 -14.12
N ASP A 275 1.79 3.35 -15.21
CA ASP A 275 0.42 3.73 -15.46
C ASP A 275 -0.24 2.71 -16.41
N PRO A 276 -1.13 1.83 -15.91
CA PRO A 276 -1.75 0.78 -16.72
C PRO A 276 -2.79 1.31 -17.71
N ASP A 277 -3.24 2.55 -17.58
CA ASP A 277 -4.25 3.13 -18.47
C ASP A 277 -3.62 3.74 -19.71
N THR A 278 -2.40 4.28 -19.57
CA THR A 278 -1.65 4.92 -20.66
C THR A 278 -0.47 4.09 -21.16
N ASN A 279 -0.13 3.00 -20.48
CA ASN A 279 1.10 2.23 -20.69
C ASN A 279 2.38 3.07 -20.58
N VAL A 280 2.36 4.13 -19.76
CA VAL A 280 3.54 4.97 -19.52
C VAL A 280 4.21 4.53 -18.22
N VAL A 281 5.51 4.32 -18.26
CA VAL A 281 6.33 4.07 -17.07
C VAL A 281 7.22 5.27 -16.79
N TYR A 282 7.18 5.75 -15.55
CA TYR A 282 8.02 6.83 -15.04
C TYR A 282 9.09 6.25 -14.13
N LEU A 283 10.32 6.70 -14.30
CA LEU A 283 11.49 6.22 -13.58
C LEU A 283 12.14 7.37 -12.83
N CYS A 284 12.34 7.15 -11.54
CA CYS A 284 13.08 8.08 -10.71
C CYS A 284 13.77 7.33 -9.57
N GLY A 285 15.00 7.71 -9.25
CA GLY A 285 15.76 7.13 -8.13
C GLY A 285 16.07 8.17 -7.07
N LYS A 286 16.24 7.73 -5.81
CA LYS A 286 16.75 8.62 -4.76
C LYS A 286 18.13 9.15 -5.16
N GLY A 287 18.32 10.46 -5.03
CA GLY A 287 19.50 11.18 -5.47
C GLY A 287 19.43 11.73 -6.90
N ASP A 288 18.49 11.27 -7.73
CA ASP A 288 18.29 11.83 -9.07
C ASP A 288 17.59 13.19 -8.99
N SER A 289 17.87 14.07 -9.95
CA SER A 289 17.15 15.33 -10.13
C SER A 289 16.16 15.30 -11.30
N SER A 290 15.96 14.12 -11.91
CA SER A 290 15.14 13.93 -13.10
C SER A 290 14.13 12.80 -12.99
N ILE A 291 12.98 12.95 -13.63
CA ILE A 291 11.99 11.89 -13.84
C ILE A 291 11.99 11.57 -15.34
N ARG A 292 12.41 10.36 -15.71
CA ARG A 292 12.40 9.90 -17.12
C ARG A 292 11.16 9.07 -17.36
N TYR A 293 10.55 9.17 -18.53
CA TYR A 293 9.35 8.41 -18.82
C TYR A 293 9.35 7.81 -20.22
N PHE A 294 8.76 6.62 -20.30
CA PHE A 294 8.77 5.75 -21.47
C PHE A 294 7.36 5.25 -21.71
N GLU A 295 7.01 5.04 -22.97
CA GLU A 295 5.78 4.37 -23.36
C GLU A 295 6.11 2.92 -23.72
N ILE A 296 5.33 2.00 -23.18
CA ILE A 296 5.46 0.57 -23.47
C ILE A 296 4.42 0.18 -24.52
N THR A 297 4.87 -0.46 -25.59
CA THR A 297 4.02 -0.92 -26.69
C THR A 297 4.47 -2.27 -27.22
N ASP A 298 3.63 -2.90 -28.03
CA ASP A 298 3.95 -4.15 -28.72
C ASP A 298 4.87 -3.96 -29.95
N GLU A 299 5.17 -2.72 -30.33
CA GLU A 299 6.08 -2.40 -31.45
C GLU A 299 7.53 -2.26 -30.95
N ALA A 300 8.46 -2.99 -31.56
CA ALA A 300 9.89 -2.88 -31.29
C ALA A 300 10.39 -1.41 -31.41
N PRO A 301 11.23 -0.90 -30.49
CA PRO A 301 11.96 -1.62 -29.42
C PRO A 301 11.15 -1.85 -28.12
N TYR A 302 9.82 -1.80 -28.17
CA TYR A 302 8.86 -2.04 -27.08
C TYR A 302 8.84 -0.97 -25.99
N VAL A 303 10.00 -0.55 -25.51
CA VAL A 303 10.15 0.53 -24.52
C VAL A 303 10.62 1.80 -25.23
N HIS A 304 9.71 2.73 -25.45
CA HIS A 304 9.97 3.95 -26.21
C HIS A 304 10.19 5.13 -25.28
N TYR A 305 11.39 5.70 -25.29
CA TYR A 305 11.65 6.94 -24.56
C TYR A 305 10.75 8.08 -25.06
N LEU A 306 10.03 8.73 -24.14
CA LEU A 306 9.21 9.89 -24.44
C LEU A 306 10.01 11.17 -24.21
N ASN A 307 10.29 11.47 -22.94
CA ASN A 307 10.97 12.69 -22.53
C ASN A 307 11.44 12.57 -21.06
N THR A 308 12.10 13.61 -20.56
CA THR A 308 12.60 13.70 -19.19
C THR A 308 12.17 15.03 -18.58
N PHE A 309 11.60 14.98 -17.37
CA PHE A 309 11.49 16.15 -16.52
C PHE A 309 12.80 16.32 -15.74
N SER A 310 13.40 17.50 -15.80
CA SER A 310 14.68 17.79 -15.14
C SER A 310 14.52 18.95 -14.16
N SER A 311 15.17 18.84 -13.01
CA SER A 311 15.22 19.87 -11.98
C SER A 311 16.64 19.98 -11.41
N LYS A 312 16.88 20.99 -10.58
CA LYS A 312 18.21 21.24 -9.99
C LYS A 312 18.47 20.44 -8.72
N GLU A 313 17.42 20.14 -7.97
CA GLU A 313 17.53 19.53 -6.65
C GLU A 313 17.30 18.01 -6.72
N PRO A 314 18.11 17.21 -6.01
CA PRO A 314 17.95 15.76 -5.96
C PRO A 314 16.74 15.36 -5.12
N GLN A 315 16.03 14.32 -5.54
CA GLN A 315 14.92 13.75 -4.78
C GLN A 315 15.41 12.87 -3.63
N ARG A 316 14.76 12.96 -2.47
CA ARG A 316 14.90 12.04 -1.32
C ARG A 316 13.84 10.95 -1.30
N GLY A 317 12.78 11.12 -2.07
CA GLY A 317 11.63 10.23 -2.15
C GLY A 317 10.65 10.76 -3.20
N MET A 318 9.65 9.96 -3.51
CA MET A 318 8.69 10.27 -4.57
C MET A 318 7.36 9.63 -4.27
N GLY A 319 6.29 10.42 -4.19
CA GLY A 319 4.92 9.92 -4.17
C GLY A 319 4.30 9.97 -5.57
N TYR A 320 3.30 9.12 -5.81
CA TYR A 320 2.59 9.04 -7.10
C TYR A 320 1.09 9.04 -6.87
N MET A 321 0.38 10.01 -7.45
CA MET A 321 -1.06 10.19 -7.29
C MET A 321 -1.85 9.13 -8.05
N PRO A 322 -2.77 8.40 -7.38
CA PRO A 322 -3.72 7.53 -8.05
C PRO A 322 -4.60 8.30 -9.04
N LYS A 323 -5.07 7.64 -10.10
CA LYS A 323 -5.89 8.22 -11.18
C LYS A 323 -7.06 9.06 -10.70
N ARG A 324 -7.71 8.63 -9.61
CA ARG A 324 -8.86 9.32 -8.99
C ARG A 324 -8.55 10.74 -8.49
N GLY A 325 -7.29 11.08 -8.22
CA GLY A 325 -6.87 12.39 -7.70
C GLY A 325 -6.30 13.35 -8.75
N LEU A 326 -6.32 12.97 -10.03
CA LEU A 326 -5.83 13.80 -11.14
C LEU A 326 -6.87 14.81 -11.61
N ASP A 327 -6.41 15.94 -12.11
CA ASP A 327 -7.22 16.98 -12.73
C ASP A 327 -7.43 16.68 -14.22
N VAL A 328 -8.45 15.88 -14.52
CA VAL A 328 -8.79 15.45 -15.88
C VAL A 328 -9.13 16.61 -16.82
N ASN A 329 -9.63 17.73 -16.29
CA ASN A 329 -9.99 18.90 -17.08
C ASN A 329 -8.73 19.61 -17.64
N LYS A 330 -7.59 19.45 -16.98
CA LYS A 330 -6.30 20.00 -17.42
C LYS A 330 -5.44 19.01 -18.21
N CYS A 331 -6.00 17.85 -18.59
CA CYS A 331 -5.26 16.78 -19.26
C CYS A 331 -4.03 16.31 -18.45
N GLU A 332 -4.13 16.33 -17.11
CA GLU A 332 -3.13 15.76 -16.22
C GLU A 332 -3.24 14.23 -16.23
N ILE A 333 -2.15 13.54 -16.59
CA ILE A 333 -2.12 12.07 -16.67
C ILE A 333 -1.39 11.41 -15.49
N ALA A 334 -0.55 12.17 -14.79
CA ALA A 334 0.13 11.76 -13.56
C ALA A 334 0.50 12.98 -12.72
N ARG A 335 0.54 12.80 -11.39
CA ARG A 335 1.06 13.80 -10.46
C ARG A 335 2.07 13.14 -9.52
N PHE A 336 3.27 13.68 -9.51
CA PHE A 336 4.33 13.25 -8.61
C PHE A 336 4.41 14.17 -7.39
N TYR A 337 4.76 13.62 -6.23
CA TYR A 337 5.00 14.37 -5.00
C TYR A 337 6.47 14.17 -4.63
N LYS A 338 7.32 15.04 -5.19
CA LYS A 338 8.76 14.92 -5.06
C LYS A 338 9.22 15.40 -3.70
N LEU A 339 9.83 14.51 -2.94
CA LEU A 339 10.43 14.87 -1.66
C LEU A 339 11.84 15.41 -1.87
N HIS A 340 12.09 16.55 -1.26
CA HIS A 340 13.42 17.14 -1.10
C HIS A 340 13.85 16.98 0.38
N GLU A 341 14.87 17.72 0.83
CA GLU A 341 15.27 17.64 2.25
C GLU A 341 14.24 18.25 3.21
N ARG A 342 13.63 19.37 2.84
CA ARG A 342 12.70 20.12 3.70
C ARG A 342 11.36 20.48 3.06
N LYS A 343 11.08 19.95 1.87
CA LYS A 343 9.86 20.27 1.12
C LYS A 343 9.34 19.06 0.36
N CYS A 344 8.04 19.05 0.13
CA CYS A 344 7.37 18.20 -0.85
C CYS A 344 6.86 19.08 -1.99
N GLU A 345 7.30 18.80 -3.20
CA GLU A 345 7.01 19.57 -4.41
C GLU A 345 6.17 18.74 -5.38
N PRO A 346 4.88 19.08 -5.57
CA PRO A 346 4.07 18.47 -6.61
C PRO A 346 4.60 18.77 -8.03
N ILE A 347 4.68 17.75 -8.88
CA ILE A 347 5.04 17.85 -10.30
C ILE A 347 3.90 17.24 -11.11
N ILE A 348 3.30 18.05 -11.98
CA ILE A 348 2.14 17.71 -12.80
C ILE A 348 2.64 17.25 -14.16
N MET A 349 2.25 16.05 -14.60
CA MET A 349 2.54 15.53 -15.93
C MET A 349 1.31 15.72 -16.82
N THR A 350 1.45 16.54 -17.86
CA THR A 350 0.33 16.98 -18.71
C THR A 350 0.51 16.53 -20.15
N VAL A 351 -0.57 16.05 -20.76
CA VAL A 351 -0.68 15.92 -22.22
C VAL A 351 -1.22 17.23 -22.79
N PRO A 352 -0.47 17.98 -23.60
CA PRO A 352 -0.96 19.25 -24.14
C PRO A 352 -2.07 19.03 -25.17
N ARG A 353 -3.33 19.15 -24.75
CA ARG A 353 -4.51 19.22 -25.62
C ARG A 353 -5.14 20.61 -25.50
N LYS A 354 -5.73 21.08 -26.60
CA LYS A 354 -6.49 22.34 -26.67
C LYS A 354 -7.97 22.01 -26.79
N SER A 355 -8.54 21.46 -25.73
CA SER A 355 -9.95 21.06 -25.69
C SER A 355 -10.46 21.15 -24.26
N ASP A 356 -11.66 21.72 -24.10
CA ASP A 356 -12.39 21.75 -22.83
C ASP A 356 -13.27 20.50 -22.64
N LEU A 357 -13.38 19.66 -23.68
CA LEU A 357 -14.08 18.38 -23.62
C LEU A 357 -13.23 17.34 -22.90
N PHE A 358 -13.90 16.46 -22.16
CA PHE A 358 -13.28 15.27 -21.58
C PHE A 358 -12.59 14.42 -22.66
N GLN A 359 -11.34 14.02 -22.41
CA GLN A 359 -10.51 13.27 -23.35
C GLN A 359 -10.61 11.76 -23.04
N ASP A 360 -11.62 11.08 -23.60
CA ASP A 360 -11.85 9.64 -23.38
C ASP A 360 -10.63 8.78 -23.79
N ASP A 361 -9.82 9.24 -24.76
CA ASP A 361 -8.61 8.54 -25.20
C ASP A 361 -7.46 8.60 -24.18
N LEU A 362 -7.44 9.60 -23.29
CA LEU A 362 -6.44 9.74 -22.23
C LEU A 362 -6.89 9.06 -20.93
N TYR A 363 -8.20 8.94 -20.73
CA TYR A 363 -8.82 8.49 -19.48
C TYR A 363 -9.81 7.35 -19.75
N PRO A 364 -9.31 6.14 -20.10
CA PRO A 364 -10.17 4.96 -20.09
C PRO A 364 -10.68 4.69 -18.67
N ASP A 365 -11.67 3.81 -18.53
CA ASP A 365 -12.15 3.42 -17.22
C ASP A 365 -11.02 2.79 -16.39
N THR A 366 -10.78 3.34 -15.20
CA THR A 366 -9.66 3.00 -14.31
C THR A 366 -10.16 2.21 -13.10
N ALA A 367 -9.27 1.50 -12.42
CA ALA A 367 -9.57 0.86 -11.13
C ALA A 367 -10.15 1.89 -10.12
N GLY A 368 -11.34 1.59 -9.61
CA GLY A 368 -12.06 2.39 -8.62
C GLY A 368 -11.74 2.00 -7.18
N PRO A 369 -12.41 2.65 -6.21
CA PRO A 369 -12.23 2.37 -4.78
C PRO A 369 -13.06 1.18 -4.29
N ASP A 370 -13.97 0.62 -5.09
CA ASP A 370 -14.70 -0.58 -4.70
C ASP A 370 -13.86 -1.83 -4.99
N TYR A 371 -13.84 -2.76 -4.04
CA TYR A 371 -13.18 -4.05 -4.16
C TYR A 371 -14.05 -5.05 -4.92
N ALA A 372 -13.42 -5.97 -5.64
CA ALA A 372 -14.11 -7.01 -6.43
C ALA A 372 -14.42 -8.26 -5.59
N LEU A 373 -13.60 -8.55 -4.58
CA LEU A 373 -13.69 -9.74 -3.75
C LEU A 373 -13.63 -9.37 -2.27
N GLU A 374 -14.35 -10.11 -1.44
CA GLU A 374 -14.05 -10.15 -0.01
C GLU A 374 -12.75 -10.94 0.25
N ALA A 375 -12.12 -10.74 1.40
CA ALA A 375 -10.86 -11.40 1.75
C ALA A 375 -10.99 -12.92 1.65
N GLU A 376 -12.01 -13.49 2.29
CA GLU A 376 -12.28 -14.92 2.37
C GLU A 376 -12.41 -15.55 0.98
N GLU A 377 -13.12 -14.89 0.07
CA GLU A 377 -13.32 -15.36 -1.29
C GLU A 377 -12.00 -15.44 -2.07
N TRP A 378 -11.11 -14.46 -1.87
CA TRP A 378 -9.80 -14.49 -2.49
C TRP A 378 -8.93 -15.63 -1.93
N PHE A 379 -8.93 -15.84 -0.60
CA PHE A 379 -8.22 -16.94 0.04
C PHE A 379 -8.77 -18.33 -0.37
N GLU A 380 -10.07 -18.43 -0.65
CA GLU A 380 -10.70 -19.63 -1.23
C GLU A 380 -10.28 -19.90 -2.69
N GLY A 381 -9.58 -18.96 -3.33
CA GLY A 381 -9.04 -19.11 -4.67
C GLY A 381 -9.78 -18.36 -5.77
N LYS A 382 -10.78 -17.53 -5.44
CA LYS A 382 -11.46 -16.70 -6.45
C LYS A 382 -10.52 -15.60 -6.96
N ASN A 383 -10.71 -15.22 -8.21
CA ASN A 383 -10.00 -14.10 -8.84
C ASN A 383 -11.03 -13.12 -9.38
N GLY A 384 -10.76 -11.82 -9.26
CA GLY A 384 -11.62 -10.76 -9.74
C GLY A 384 -10.77 -9.59 -10.21
N ASP A 385 -11.09 -9.08 -11.40
CA ASP A 385 -10.46 -7.86 -11.91
C ASP A 385 -10.96 -6.63 -11.15
N PRO A 386 -10.18 -5.53 -11.09
CA PRO A 386 -10.61 -4.31 -10.40
C PRO A 386 -11.94 -3.78 -10.96
N ILE A 387 -12.84 -3.32 -10.09
CA ILE A 387 -14.07 -2.66 -10.51
C ILE A 387 -13.70 -1.31 -11.11
N LEU A 388 -13.98 -1.14 -12.41
CA LEU A 388 -13.59 0.06 -13.15
C LEU A 388 -14.62 1.18 -12.96
N ILE A 389 -14.12 2.42 -12.95
CA ILE A 389 -14.93 3.64 -12.89
C ILE A 389 -14.46 4.63 -13.96
N SER A 390 -15.40 5.45 -14.43
CA SER A 390 -15.08 6.55 -15.33
C SER A 390 -14.65 7.79 -14.55
N LEU A 391 -13.59 8.46 -15.02
CA LEU A 391 -13.09 9.72 -14.43
C LEU A 391 -13.80 10.97 -14.96
N LYS A 392 -14.80 10.81 -15.85
CA LYS A 392 -15.51 11.93 -16.49
C LYS A 392 -16.15 12.92 -15.52
N HIS A 393 -16.58 12.43 -14.37
CA HIS A 393 -17.21 13.24 -13.32
C HIS A 393 -16.24 13.70 -12.23
N GLY A 394 -14.92 13.54 -12.46
CA GLY A 394 -13.89 13.85 -11.49
C GLY A 394 -13.85 12.87 -10.32
N TYR A 395 -13.37 13.33 -9.16
CA TYR A 395 -13.25 12.50 -7.97
C TYR A 395 -14.62 12.19 -7.37
N VAL A 396 -14.99 10.90 -7.39
CA VAL A 396 -16.14 10.37 -6.63
C VAL A 396 -15.59 9.70 -5.36
N PRO A 397 -15.95 10.19 -4.17
CA PRO A 397 -15.55 9.55 -2.92
C PRO A 397 -16.05 8.11 -2.88
N GLY A 398 -15.17 7.18 -2.50
CA GLY A 398 -15.59 5.81 -2.19
C GLY A 398 -16.58 5.78 -1.04
N LYS A 399 -17.39 4.72 -0.95
CA LYS A 399 -18.24 4.48 0.22
C LYS A 399 -17.34 4.43 1.45
N ASN A 400 -17.48 5.38 2.37
CA ASN A 400 -16.70 5.43 3.60
C ASN A 400 -17.15 4.28 4.52
N ARG A 401 -16.60 3.08 4.29
CA ARG A 401 -16.91 1.88 5.05
C ARG A 401 -15.94 1.84 6.23
N ASP A 402 -16.47 1.78 7.44
CA ASP A 402 -15.63 1.60 8.63
C ASP A 402 -14.88 0.28 8.53
N LEU A 403 -13.54 0.34 8.54
CA LEU A 403 -12.71 -0.83 8.77
C LEU A 403 -12.88 -1.23 10.24
N LYS A 404 -13.64 -2.30 10.48
CA LYS A 404 -13.83 -2.88 11.81
C LYS A 404 -12.97 -4.12 11.91
N VAL A 405 -12.03 -4.10 12.86
CA VAL A 405 -11.18 -5.25 13.14
C VAL A 405 -11.91 -6.14 14.14
N VAL A 406 -12.27 -7.35 13.72
CA VAL A 406 -12.91 -8.37 14.57
C VAL A 406 -11.92 -9.53 14.72
N LYS A 407 -11.18 -9.52 15.83
CA LYS A 407 -10.30 -10.65 16.17
C LYS A 407 -11.17 -11.87 16.49
N LYS A 408 -10.98 -12.99 15.77
CA LYS A 408 -11.65 -14.25 16.11
C LYS A 408 -11.10 -14.75 17.46
N ASN A 409 -11.98 -15.05 18.41
CA ASN A 409 -11.58 -15.68 19.65
C ASN A 409 -11.17 -17.13 19.36
N VAL A 410 -9.95 -17.50 19.77
CA VAL A 410 -9.33 -18.83 19.55
C VAL A 410 -10.17 -20.00 20.12
N LEU A 411 -11.18 -19.73 20.95
CA LEU A 411 -12.06 -20.72 21.58
C LEU A 411 -13.23 -21.22 20.71
N ASP A 412 -13.55 -20.55 19.59
CA ASP A 412 -14.73 -20.91 18.78
C ASP A 412 -14.48 -22.02 17.74
N ASN A 413 -13.24 -22.50 17.60
CA ASN A 413 -12.93 -23.66 16.75
C ASN A 413 -13.02 -24.99 17.53
N LYS A 414 -14.24 -25.39 17.89
CA LYS A 414 -14.58 -26.81 18.06
C LYS A 414 -15.48 -27.24 16.91
N SER A 415 -14.91 -27.99 15.98
CA SER A 415 -15.63 -28.61 14.88
C SER A 415 -16.71 -29.59 15.39
N PRO A 416 -17.85 -29.73 14.68
CA PRO A 416 -18.87 -30.71 15.04
C PRO A 416 -18.36 -32.11 14.69
N LYS A 417 -18.08 -32.94 15.70
CA LYS A 417 -17.83 -34.36 15.48
C LYS A 417 -19.14 -35.03 15.06
N LYS A 418 -19.08 -35.73 13.91
CA LYS A 418 -20.10 -36.61 13.36
C LYS A 418 -20.57 -37.64 14.39
N VAL A 419 -21.87 -37.86 14.39
CA VAL A 419 -22.60 -38.93 15.09
C VAL A 419 -22.27 -40.27 14.44
N GLU A 420 -21.77 -41.22 15.21
CA GLU A 420 -21.92 -42.66 14.95
C GLU A 420 -22.21 -43.36 16.29
N GLU A 421 -23.32 -44.09 16.31
CA GLU A 421 -23.82 -44.90 17.41
C GLU A 421 -23.02 -46.22 17.50
N THR A 422 -22.65 -46.68 18.70
CA THR A 422 -23.17 -47.94 19.28
C THR A 422 -22.50 -48.36 20.61
N SER A 423 -23.38 -48.82 21.50
CA SER A 423 -23.21 -49.80 22.57
C SER A 423 -22.69 -49.38 23.95
N SER A 424 -23.57 -49.69 24.91
CA SER A 424 -23.60 -49.42 26.34
C SER A 424 -22.62 -50.24 27.18
N LYS A 425 -22.11 -49.64 28.27
CA LYS A 425 -21.92 -50.27 29.59
C LYS A 425 -21.79 -49.20 30.70
N ASN A 426 -22.64 -49.32 31.73
CA ASN A 426 -22.63 -48.55 32.98
C ASN A 426 -21.39 -48.87 33.82
N CYS A 427 -20.82 -47.87 34.52
CA CYS A 427 -20.53 -47.93 35.96
C CYS A 427 -20.10 -46.55 36.51
N ASP A 428 -20.88 -46.09 37.48
CA ASP A 428 -20.56 -45.34 38.70
C ASP A 428 -19.86 -43.97 38.65
N THR A 429 -20.71 -42.97 38.89
CA THR A 429 -20.46 -41.64 39.43
C THR A 429 -19.60 -41.65 40.70
N ILE A 430 -18.45 -40.96 40.63
CA ILE A 430 -17.84 -40.26 41.77
C ILE A 430 -17.81 -38.78 41.41
N SER A 431 -18.60 -37.98 42.12
CA SER A 431 -18.71 -36.54 41.92
C SER A 431 -17.49 -35.82 42.53
N CYS A 432 -16.63 -35.27 41.69
CA CYS A 432 -15.69 -34.23 42.10
C CYS A 432 -15.99 -32.97 41.28
N LYS A 433 -16.71 -32.02 41.87
CA LYS A 433 -16.94 -30.69 41.27
C LYS A 433 -15.59 -29.96 41.14
N LEU A 434 -15.25 -29.54 39.92
CA LEU A 434 -14.02 -28.81 39.67
C LEU A 434 -14.10 -27.38 40.27
N PRO A 435 -12.98 -26.80 40.74
CA PRO A 435 -12.93 -25.47 41.37
C PRO A 435 -13.43 -24.30 40.51
N ASN A 436 -13.59 -24.50 39.20
CA ASN A 436 -13.92 -23.44 38.24
C ASN A 436 -15.43 -23.16 38.13
N GLU A 437 -16.31 -24.12 38.44
CA GLU A 437 -17.77 -23.90 38.39
C GLU A 437 -18.24 -22.98 39.52
N VAL A 438 -17.67 -23.13 40.71
CA VAL A 438 -18.00 -22.29 41.89
C VAL A 438 -17.59 -20.84 41.64
N LYS A 439 -16.43 -20.61 41.02
CA LYS A 439 -15.96 -19.25 40.65
C LYS A 439 -16.83 -18.58 39.59
N LEU A 440 -17.37 -19.36 38.65
CA LEU A 440 -18.24 -18.82 37.60
C LEU A 440 -19.61 -18.40 38.15
N GLU A 441 -20.19 -19.19 39.06
CA GLU A 441 -21.46 -18.84 39.71
C GLU A 441 -21.33 -17.60 40.60
N GLU A 442 -20.18 -17.43 41.28
CA GLU A 442 -19.89 -16.25 42.10
C GLU A 442 -19.76 -14.99 41.25
N LEU A 443 -19.02 -15.05 40.14
CA LEU A 443 -18.91 -13.95 39.17
C LEU A 443 -20.26 -13.57 38.54
N LEU A 444 -21.10 -14.56 38.21
CA LEU A 444 -22.43 -14.29 37.66
C LEU A 444 -23.36 -13.61 38.68
N ARG A 445 -23.24 -13.94 39.97
CA ARG A 445 -23.96 -13.24 41.04
C ARG A 445 -23.46 -11.80 41.21
N GLU A 446 -22.16 -11.59 41.14
CA GLU A 446 -21.57 -10.25 41.26
C GLU A 446 -21.99 -9.34 40.09
N VAL A 447 -21.95 -9.85 38.86
CA VAL A 447 -22.43 -9.12 37.67
C VAL A 447 -23.92 -8.77 37.78
N LYS A 448 -24.74 -9.68 38.34
CA LYS A 448 -26.16 -9.40 38.56
C LYS A 448 -26.36 -8.30 39.61
N SER A 449 -25.64 -8.38 40.73
CA SER A 449 -25.67 -7.36 41.79
C SER A 449 -25.28 -5.98 41.28
N LEU A 450 -24.22 -5.90 40.47
CA LEU A 450 -23.77 -4.65 39.87
C LEU A 450 -24.80 -4.06 38.90
N ARG A 451 -25.46 -4.89 38.08
CA ARG A 451 -26.55 -4.44 37.19
C ARG A 451 -27.74 -3.88 37.97
N ASP A 452 -28.12 -4.53 39.07
CA ASP A 452 -29.21 -4.07 39.93
C ASP A 452 -28.85 -2.73 40.61
N LEU A 453 -27.60 -2.56 41.02
CA LEU A 453 -27.10 -1.31 41.61
C LEU A 453 -27.10 -0.15 40.60
N VAL A 454 -26.64 -0.38 39.38
CA VAL A 454 -26.68 0.62 38.29
C VAL A 454 -28.12 1.05 38.01
N THR A 455 -29.04 0.10 37.92
CA THR A 455 -30.46 0.38 37.70
C THR A 455 -31.07 1.22 38.84
N LEU A 456 -30.64 0.99 40.08
CA LEU A 456 -31.08 1.78 41.23
C LEU A 456 -30.49 3.20 41.20
N GLN A 457 -29.23 3.36 40.79
CA GLN A 457 -28.58 4.65 40.63
C GLN A 457 -29.24 5.47 39.53
N ASP A 458 -29.57 4.87 38.38
CA ASP A 458 -30.26 5.56 37.29
C ASP A 458 -31.63 6.09 37.73
N ARG A 459 -32.39 5.29 38.49
CA ARG A 459 -33.67 5.74 39.07
C ARG A 459 -33.49 6.90 40.06
N ARG A 460 -32.41 6.88 40.84
CA ARG A 460 -32.09 7.96 41.79
C ARG A 460 -31.70 9.23 41.06
N ILE A 461 -30.90 9.12 39.99
CA ILE A 461 -30.50 10.25 39.14
C ILE A 461 -31.74 10.88 38.50
N ALA A 462 -32.60 10.08 37.87
CA ALA A 462 -33.85 10.58 37.28
C ALA A 462 -34.74 11.33 38.29
N LYS A 463 -34.82 10.85 39.54
CA LYS A 463 -35.60 11.51 40.60
C LYS A 463 -34.96 12.82 41.06
N LEU A 464 -33.63 12.90 41.11
CA LEU A 464 -32.91 14.13 41.44
C LEU A 464 -33.02 15.16 40.32
N GLU A 465 -32.95 14.74 39.06
CA GLU A 465 -33.18 15.59 37.89
C GLU A 465 -34.59 16.20 37.90
N GLU A 466 -35.61 15.41 38.25
CA GLU A 466 -36.99 15.90 38.38
C GLU A 466 -37.15 16.91 39.53
N GLN A 467 -36.41 16.73 40.64
CA GLN A 467 -36.40 17.68 41.76
C GLN A 467 -35.69 18.98 41.40
N VAL A 468 -34.55 18.91 40.69
CA VAL A 468 -33.83 20.09 40.19
C VAL A 468 -34.69 20.88 39.21
N ALA A 469 -35.43 20.20 38.32
CA ALA A 469 -36.34 20.85 37.38
C ALA A 469 -37.50 21.61 38.07
N LYS A 470 -37.95 21.17 39.26
CA LYS A 470 -39.00 21.84 40.04
C LYS A 470 -38.51 23.07 40.83
N VAL A 471 -37.20 23.18 41.06
CA VAL A 471 -36.58 24.33 41.77
C VAL A 471 -36.17 25.45 40.79
N ALA A 472 -36.14 25.15 39.49
CA ALA A 472 -35.72 26.07 38.43
C ALA A 472 -36.86 26.96 37.84
N ILE A 473 -38.01 27.07 38.51
CA ILE A 473 -39.14 27.95 38.14
C ILE A 473 -39.31 29.05 39.18
#